data_AF-A0A2T4VJK6-F1
#
_entry.id   AF-A0A2T4VJK6-F1
#
_cell.length_a   1.000
_cell.length_b   1.000
_cell.length_c   1.000
_cell.angle_alpha   90.00
_cell.angle_beta   90.00
_cell.angle_gamma   90.00
#
_symmetry.space_group_name_H-M   'P 1'
#
loop_
_entity.id
_entity.type
_entity.pdbx_description
1 polymer ?
#
loop_
_entity_poly.entity_id
_entity_poly.type
_entity_poly.pdbx_seq_one_letter_code
_entity_poly.pdbx_strand_id
1 'polypeptide(L)'
;MKLTIQGLLVAGTLLIGGSALAQQAGKSQEVKKGTADVRGFVVPTDEKAFLERVHHINQMEIKLGQLAQQNSTNPDVKSFGERMVREHTEADQKVVSLAQNQGLKLSDMPTPLNDMEKKVMAANKAIHEALQTLKGEPFDSYYISSQVGAHDAALGKLMAGRQAITGNAQLTSLIDELSQHVVQHRQLAYSVLGKLGPSMGVGGAGESGTTGSGMHKGTEHGTGGHMGTQPGSGSMGTGSTGTGSTPSTGSTPSTGTQGTPQPKK
;
A
#
# COMPACT_ATOMS: atom_id res chain seq x y z
N MET A 1 17.59 -12.37 74.76
CA MET A 1 16.61 -11.96 73.73
C MET A 1 16.90 -10.51 73.36
N LYS A 2 16.96 -10.26 72.04
CA LYS A 2 16.87 -8.98 71.33
C LYS A 2 18.05 -7.99 71.44
N LEU A 3 18.43 -7.53 70.25
CA LEU A 3 19.65 -6.84 69.85
C LEU A 3 19.65 -5.37 70.27
N THR A 4 20.82 -4.88 70.69
CA THR A 4 21.22 -3.48 70.66
C THR A 4 21.68 -3.11 69.25
N ILE A 5 21.38 -1.88 68.81
CA ILE A 5 22.34 -0.85 68.33
C ILE A 5 21.58 0.40 67.86
N GLN A 6 22.06 1.52 68.41
CA GLN A 6 22.02 2.95 68.09
C GLN A 6 21.73 3.30 66.60
N GLY A 7 21.08 4.39 66.19
CA GLY A 7 21.01 5.75 66.74
C GLY A 7 21.63 6.75 65.73
N LEU A 8 20.84 7.74 65.29
CA LEU A 8 21.17 8.92 64.44
C LEU A 8 21.49 8.64 62.94
N LEU A 9 21.13 9.45 61.95
CA LEU A 9 20.87 10.88 61.89
C LEU A 9 20.02 11.23 60.65
N VAL A 10 19.11 12.19 60.79
CA VAL A 10 18.34 12.83 59.70
C VAL A 10 19.22 13.84 58.96
N ALA A 11 19.22 13.80 57.63
CA ALA A 11 19.51 14.97 56.80
C ALA A 11 18.71 14.87 55.50
N GLY A 12 17.70 15.73 55.37
CA GLY A 12 16.92 15.88 54.16
C GLY A 12 17.70 16.58 53.05
N THR A 13 17.43 16.19 51.82
CA THR A 13 17.70 17.04 50.66
C THR A 13 16.56 16.88 49.67
N LEU A 14 15.78 17.95 49.59
CA LEU A 14 14.76 18.21 48.58
C LEU A 14 15.48 18.42 47.25
N LEU A 15 15.34 17.51 46.29
CA LEU A 15 15.73 17.75 44.90
C LEU A 15 14.49 17.86 44.02
N ILE A 16 14.45 19.03 43.39
CA ILE A 16 13.45 19.59 42.50
C ILE A 16 13.43 18.80 41.20
N GLY A 17 12.24 18.73 40.59
CA GLY A 17 11.93 17.91 39.41
C GLY A 17 12.85 18.10 38.22
N GLY A 18 13.09 16.97 37.55
CA GLY A 18 13.55 16.90 36.18
C GLY A 18 12.75 15.81 35.48
N SER A 19 11.74 16.21 34.69
CA SER A 19 11.07 15.34 33.73
C SER A 19 12.05 15.05 32.58
N ALA A 20 12.98 14.11 32.81
CA ALA A 20 13.67 13.45 31.72
C ALA A 20 12.80 12.28 31.27
N LEU A 21 11.85 12.52 30.35
CA LEU A 21 11.33 11.45 29.51
C LEU A 21 12.48 11.00 28.61
N ALA A 22 13.32 10.13 29.15
CA ALA A 22 14.37 9.45 28.43
C ALA A 22 13.71 8.59 27.34
N GLN A 23 13.77 9.10 26.13
CA GLN A 23 13.91 8.41 24.86
C GLN A 23 14.05 6.88 25.02
N GLN A 24 12.93 6.17 24.98
CA GLN A 24 12.93 4.75 24.63
C GLN A 24 13.16 4.66 23.12
N ALA A 25 14.40 4.93 22.70
CA ALA A 25 14.89 4.51 21.40
C ALA A 25 14.82 2.98 21.41
N GLY A 26 14.04 2.43 20.48
CA GLY A 26 13.83 1.00 20.35
C GLY A 26 15.16 0.25 20.39
N LYS A 27 15.21 -0.84 21.16
CA LYS A 27 16.27 -1.83 21.03
C LYS A 27 16.34 -2.19 19.56
N SER A 28 17.39 -1.77 18.86
CA SER A 28 17.72 -2.32 17.53
C SER A 28 17.73 -3.83 17.71
N GLN A 29 16.77 -4.51 17.09
CA GLN A 29 16.78 -5.95 17.08
C GLN A 29 18.12 -6.36 16.45
N GLU A 30 18.86 -7.18 17.19
CA GLU A 30 20.14 -7.72 16.76
C GLU A 30 19.95 -8.33 15.35
N VAL A 31 20.59 -7.74 14.34
CA VAL A 31 20.52 -8.21 12.96
C VAL A 31 21.12 -9.61 12.94
N LYS A 32 20.26 -10.63 12.75
CA LYS A 32 20.71 -12.02 12.67
C LYS A 32 21.67 -12.17 11.49
N LYS A 33 22.76 -12.91 11.68
CA LYS A 33 23.67 -13.32 10.60
C LYS A 33 22.86 -13.88 9.42
N GLY A 34 23.09 -13.36 8.21
CA GLY A 34 22.36 -13.75 7.00
C GLY A 34 21.13 -12.88 6.67
N THR A 35 20.95 -11.76 7.36
CA THR A 35 19.93 -10.75 7.05
C THR A 35 20.54 -9.36 6.91
N ALA A 36 19.89 -8.49 6.14
CA ALA A 36 20.21 -7.08 6.02
C ALA A 36 18.98 -6.24 6.39
N ASP A 37 19.19 -5.15 7.14
CA ASP A 37 18.19 -4.12 7.38
C ASP A 37 18.48 -2.94 6.46
N VAL A 38 17.58 -2.70 5.51
CA VAL A 38 17.66 -1.56 4.60
C VAL A 38 16.43 -0.69 4.82
N ARG A 39 16.63 0.48 5.46
CA ARG A 39 15.57 1.46 5.73
C ARG A 39 14.37 0.85 6.49
N GLY A 40 14.61 -0.07 7.42
CA GLY A 40 13.57 -0.73 8.21
C GLY A 40 12.96 -1.97 7.55
N PHE A 41 13.40 -2.33 6.34
CA PHE A 41 13.05 -3.59 5.70
C PHE A 41 14.14 -4.62 5.94
N VAL A 42 13.82 -5.61 6.78
CA VAL A 42 14.70 -6.76 7.03
C VAL A 42 14.48 -7.81 5.94
N VAL A 43 15.53 -8.12 5.19
CA VAL A 43 15.53 -9.12 4.11
C VAL A 43 16.65 -10.13 4.32
N PRO A 44 16.53 -11.38 3.83
CA PRO A 44 17.65 -12.30 3.84
C PRO A 44 18.70 -11.86 2.81
N THR A 45 19.98 -12.09 3.11
CA THR A 45 21.08 -11.93 2.14
C THR A 45 21.32 -13.19 1.33
N ASP A 46 20.76 -14.33 1.77
CA ASP A 46 20.75 -15.59 1.03
C ASP A 46 19.72 -15.55 -0.10
N GLU A 47 20.16 -15.86 -1.32
CA GLU A 47 19.34 -15.73 -2.54
C GLU A 47 18.14 -16.68 -2.54
N LYS A 48 18.32 -17.92 -2.05
CA LYS A 48 17.24 -18.89 -1.92
C LYS A 48 16.17 -18.38 -0.96
N ALA A 49 16.57 -17.94 0.24
CA ALA A 49 15.65 -17.42 1.24
C ALA A 49 14.93 -16.14 0.78
N PHE A 50 15.56 -15.36 -0.11
CA PHE A 50 14.93 -14.19 -0.74
C PHE A 50 13.88 -14.63 -1.78
N LEU A 51 14.27 -15.52 -2.70
CA LEU A 51 13.37 -16.07 -3.73
C LEU A 51 12.16 -16.79 -3.13
N GLU A 52 12.33 -17.54 -2.04
CA GLU A 52 11.21 -18.18 -1.32
C GLU A 52 10.17 -17.18 -0.81
N ARG A 53 10.60 -16.01 -0.34
CA ARG A 53 9.69 -14.96 0.11
C ARG A 53 8.96 -14.31 -1.04
N VAL A 54 9.66 -14.03 -2.15
CA VAL A 54 9.03 -13.47 -3.35
C VAL A 54 8.02 -14.46 -3.93
N HIS A 55 8.39 -15.75 -4.00
CA HIS A 55 7.49 -16.83 -4.41
C HIS A 55 6.25 -16.91 -3.53
N HIS A 56 6.43 -16.94 -2.20
CA HIS A 56 5.33 -16.96 -1.25
C HIS A 56 4.38 -15.75 -1.39
N ILE A 57 4.94 -14.54 -1.60
CA ILE A 57 4.14 -13.33 -1.85
C ILE A 57 3.30 -13.49 -3.12
N ASN A 58 3.90 -13.90 -4.24
CA ASN A 58 3.14 -14.12 -5.48
C ASN A 58 2.00 -15.14 -5.30
N GLN A 59 2.28 -16.26 -4.63
CA GLN A 59 1.27 -17.30 -4.38
C GLN A 59 0.10 -16.78 -3.52
N MET A 60 0.37 -15.88 -2.57
CA MET A 60 -0.69 -15.22 -1.79
C MET A 60 -1.50 -14.24 -2.65
N GLU A 61 -0.85 -13.41 -3.46
CA GLU A 61 -1.50 -12.45 -4.34
C GLU A 61 -2.39 -13.13 -5.39
N ILE A 62 -1.96 -14.28 -5.94
CA ILE A 62 -2.77 -15.11 -6.84
C ILE A 62 -4.05 -15.58 -6.13
N LYS A 63 -3.95 -16.11 -4.91
CA LYS A 63 -5.13 -16.56 -4.15
C LYS A 63 -6.09 -15.41 -3.84
N LEU A 64 -5.56 -14.26 -3.45
CA LEU A 64 -6.38 -13.08 -3.16
C LEU A 64 -7.06 -12.54 -4.42
N GLY A 65 -6.37 -12.52 -5.57
CA GLY A 65 -6.95 -12.13 -6.85
C GLY A 65 -8.05 -13.08 -7.34
N GLN A 66 -7.93 -14.39 -7.05
CA GLN A 66 -8.99 -15.36 -7.30
C GLN A 66 -10.22 -15.10 -6.42
N LEU A 67 -10.01 -14.80 -5.13
CA LEU A 67 -11.11 -14.41 -4.25
C LEU A 67 -11.80 -13.12 -4.75
N ALA A 68 -11.05 -12.16 -5.29
CA ALA A 68 -11.63 -10.94 -5.83
C ALA A 68 -12.57 -11.19 -7.02
N GLN A 69 -12.19 -12.08 -7.93
CA GLN A 69 -13.06 -12.47 -9.04
C GLN A 69 -14.34 -13.17 -8.56
N GLN A 70 -14.26 -13.95 -7.47
CA GLN A 70 -15.37 -14.72 -6.92
C GLN A 70 -16.32 -13.89 -6.03
N ASN A 71 -15.75 -13.01 -5.18
CA ASN A 71 -16.45 -12.41 -4.06
C ASN A 71 -16.88 -10.97 -4.30
N SER A 72 -16.24 -10.28 -5.23
CA SER A 72 -16.61 -8.92 -5.59
C SER A 72 -17.87 -8.91 -6.46
N THR A 73 -18.66 -7.83 -6.36
CA THR A 73 -19.69 -7.47 -7.36
C THR A 73 -19.27 -6.26 -8.19
N ASN A 74 -18.17 -5.60 -7.83
CA ASN A 74 -17.66 -4.41 -8.51
C ASN A 74 -16.78 -4.79 -9.72
N PRO A 75 -17.07 -4.28 -10.93
CA PRO A 75 -16.32 -4.63 -12.14
C PRO A 75 -14.85 -4.18 -12.10
N ASP A 76 -14.53 -3.03 -11.48
CA ASP A 76 -13.15 -2.56 -11.33
C ASP A 76 -12.34 -3.48 -10.41
N VAL A 77 -12.94 -3.98 -9.32
CA VAL A 77 -12.28 -4.89 -8.37
C VAL A 77 -12.09 -6.28 -8.98
N LYS A 78 -13.08 -6.80 -9.72
CA LYS A 78 -12.91 -8.05 -10.47
C LYS A 78 -11.78 -7.96 -11.50
N SER A 79 -11.74 -6.87 -12.26
CA SER A 79 -10.70 -6.62 -13.26
C SER A 79 -9.33 -6.49 -12.61
N PHE A 80 -9.25 -5.84 -11.44
CA PHE A 80 -8.02 -5.80 -10.64
C PHE A 80 -7.58 -7.21 -10.24
N GLY A 81 -8.50 -8.01 -9.67
CA GLY A 81 -8.21 -9.38 -9.23
C GLY A 81 -7.75 -10.29 -10.37
N GLU A 82 -8.38 -10.22 -11.53
CA GLU A 82 -7.95 -10.94 -12.74
C GLU A 82 -6.53 -10.56 -13.15
N ARG A 83 -6.22 -9.25 -13.16
CA ARG A 83 -4.87 -8.77 -13.47
C ARG A 83 -3.84 -9.28 -12.47
N MET A 84 -4.14 -9.27 -11.17
CA MET A 84 -3.25 -9.80 -10.14
C MET A 84 -2.97 -11.29 -10.37
N VAL A 85 -4.00 -12.09 -10.65
CA VAL A 85 -3.81 -13.53 -10.92
C VAL A 85 -2.86 -13.74 -12.09
N ARG A 86 -3.10 -13.08 -13.22
CA ARG A 86 -2.26 -13.25 -14.42
C ARG A 86 -0.82 -12.81 -14.16
N GLU A 87 -0.63 -11.57 -13.73
CA GLU A 87 0.71 -10.96 -13.67
C GLU A 87 1.54 -11.52 -12.51
N HIS A 88 0.94 -11.89 -11.37
CA HIS A 88 1.66 -12.61 -10.33
C HIS A 88 1.97 -14.06 -10.70
N THR A 89 1.13 -14.74 -11.48
CA THR A 89 1.44 -16.09 -11.98
C THR A 89 2.66 -16.04 -12.91
N GLU A 90 2.70 -15.09 -13.84
CA GLU A 90 3.85 -14.89 -14.73
C GLU A 90 5.12 -14.51 -13.96
N ALA A 91 5.00 -13.61 -12.98
CA ALA A 91 6.10 -13.24 -12.10
C ALA A 91 6.63 -14.45 -11.31
N ASP A 92 5.74 -15.29 -10.80
CA ASP A 92 6.11 -16.47 -10.02
C ASP A 92 6.83 -17.52 -10.86
N GLN A 93 6.37 -17.74 -12.09
CA GLN A 93 7.05 -18.61 -13.04
C GLN A 93 8.49 -18.16 -13.30
N LYS A 94 8.74 -16.85 -13.39
CA LYS A 94 10.11 -16.30 -13.54
C LYS A 94 10.96 -16.55 -12.28
N VAL A 95 10.39 -16.36 -11.09
CA VAL A 95 11.05 -16.64 -9.80
C VAL A 95 11.43 -18.12 -9.68
N VAL A 96 10.49 -19.02 -9.95
CA VAL A 96 10.71 -20.47 -9.92
C VAL A 96 11.73 -20.89 -10.98
N SER A 97 11.64 -20.36 -12.20
CA SER A 97 12.59 -20.67 -13.28
C SER A 97 14.01 -20.23 -12.93
N LEU A 98 14.17 -19.05 -12.35
CA LEU A 98 15.48 -18.58 -11.89
C LEU A 98 16.04 -19.48 -10.80
N ALA A 99 15.23 -19.85 -9.81
CA ALA A 99 15.63 -20.76 -8.74
C ALA A 99 16.08 -22.13 -9.30
N GLN A 100 15.30 -22.70 -10.22
CA GLN A 100 15.64 -23.97 -10.88
C GLN A 100 16.96 -23.89 -11.65
N ASN A 101 17.19 -22.80 -12.40
CA ASN A 101 18.44 -22.58 -13.12
C ASN A 101 19.66 -22.48 -12.20
N GLN A 102 19.46 -22.07 -10.94
CA GLN A 102 20.50 -22.01 -9.90
C GLN A 102 20.59 -23.30 -9.07
N GLY A 103 19.81 -24.34 -9.40
CA GLY A 103 19.76 -25.59 -8.63
C GLY A 103 19.10 -25.44 -7.26
N LEU A 104 18.34 -24.37 -7.04
CA LEU A 104 17.64 -24.08 -5.79
C LEU A 104 16.23 -24.70 -5.82
N LYS A 105 15.83 -25.32 -4.70
CA LYS A 105 14.46 -25.78 -4.46
C LYS A 105 13.77 -24.84 -3.48
N LEU A 106 12.79 -24.09 -3.96
CA LEU A 106 12.02 -23.16 -3.11
C LEU A 106 11.02 -23.90 -2.24
N SER A 107 10.88 -23.47 -0.99
CA SER A 107 9.75 -23.82 -0.11
C SER A 107 8.56 -22.90 -0.37
N ASP A 108 7.33 -23.44 -0.33
CA ASP A 108 6.09 -22.67 -0.42
C ASP A 108 5.86 -21.74 0.78
N MET A 109 6.45 -22.09 1.94
CA MET A 109 6.32 -21.36 3.19
C MET A 109 7.71 -21.07 3.77
N PRO A 110 8.19 -19.82 3.71
CA PRO A 110 9.48 -19.44 4.28
C PRO A 110 9.40 -19.35 5.82
N THR A 111 10.47 -19.78 6.50
CA THR A 111 10.63 -19.57 7.94
C THR A 111 10.81 -18.07 8.23
N PRO A 112 10.07 -17.47 9.17
CA PRO A 112 10.22 -16.05 9.51
C PRO A 112 11.65 -15.69 9.95
N LEU A 113 12.19 -14.57 9.49
CA LEU A 113 13.52 -14.06 9.89
C LEU A 113 13.53 -13.63 11.36
N ASN A 114 12.47 -12.97 11.79
CA ASN A 114 12.32 -12.38 13.12
C ASN A 114 10.84 -12.33 13.54
N ASP A 115 10.59 -11.86 14.75
CA ASP A 115 9.23 -11.75 15.31
C ASP A 115 8.36 -10.77 14.53
N MET A 116 8.94 -9.75 13.91
CA MET A 116 8.21 -8.80 13.10
C MET A 116 7.68 -9.46 11.82
N GLU A 117 8.52 -10.19 11.08
CA GLU A 117 8.07 -10.91 9.89
C GLU A 117 7.03 -11.98 10.25
N LYS A 118 7.20 -12.66 11.38
CA LYS A 118 6.21 -13.62 11.89
C LYS A 118 4.83 -12.96 12.10
N LYS A 119 4.79 -11.75 12.66
CA LYS A 119 3.55 -10.98 12.83
C LYS A 119 2.94 -10.57 11.49
N VAL A 120 3.76 -10.14 10.53
CA VAL A 120 3.30 -9.80 9.18
C VAL A 120 2.70 -11.02 8.49
N MET A 121 3.34 -12.19 8.57
CA MET A 121 2.79 -13.43 8.01
C MET A 121 1.45 -13.82 8.66
N ALA A 122 1.33 -13.66 9.98
CA ALA A 122 0.06 -13.90 10.68
C ALA A 122 -1.04 -12.90 10.25
N ALA A 123 -0.69 -11.62 10.06
CA ALA A 123 -1.62 -10.61 9.57
C ALA A 123 -2.09 -10.93 8.13
N ASN A 124 -1.18 -11.34 7.24
CA ASN A 124 -1.53 -11.75 5.87
C ASN A 124 -2.47 -12.97 5.86
N LYS A 125 -2.25 -13.93 6.76
CA LYS A 125 -3.15 -15.07 6.95
C LYS A 125 -4.54 -14.61 7.40
N ALA A 126 -4.62 -13.70 8.37
CA ALA A 126 -5.89 -13.17 8.86
C ALA A 126 -6.65 -12.38 7.78
N ILE A 127 -5.94 -11.59 6.96
CA ILE A 127 -6.50 -10.89 5.80
C ILE A 127 -7.12 -11.89 4.83
N HIS A 128 -6.38 -12.94 4.46
CA HIS A 128 -6.88 -13.99 3.57
C HIS A 128 -8.13 -14.67 4.14
N GLU A 129 -8.13 -15.05 5.42
CA GLU A 129 -9.28 -15.67 6.08
C GLU A 129 -10.52 -14.77 6.10
N ALA A 130 -10.35 -13.47 6.40
CA ALA A 130 -11.44 -12.52 6.33
C ALA A 130 -12.00 -12.42 4.90
N LEU A 131 -11.13 -12.30 3.89
CA LEU A 131 -11.52 -12.18 2.48
C LEU A 131 -12.21 -13.43 1.91
N GLN A 132 -11.99 -14.61 2.48
CA GLN A 132 -12.76 -15.80 2.11
C GLN A 132 -14.25 -15.66 2.46
N THR A 133 -14.55 -14.96 3.56
CA THR A 133 -15.91 -14.83 4.10
C THR A 133 -16.64 -13.60 3.59
N LEU A 134 -15.94 -12.48 3.39
CA LEU A 134 -16.52 -11.24 2.89
C LEU A 134 -17.01 -11.39 1.45
N LYS A 135 -18.05 -10.64 1.10
CA LYS A 135 -18.62 -10.53 -0.26
C LYS A 135 -19.02 -9.08 -0.54
N GLY A 136 -19.13 -8.72 -1.82
CA GLY A 136 -19.60 -7.41 -2.26
C GLY A 136 -18.76 -6.26 -1.70
N GLU A 137 -19.41 -5.16 -1.32
CA GLU A 137 -18.74 -3.93 -0.92
C GLU A 137 -17.79 -4.07 0.30
N PRO A 138 -18.13 -4.80 1.39
CA PRO A 138 -17.17 -5.08 2.46
C PRO A 138 -15.93 -5.83 1.98
N PHE A 139 -16.09 -6.76 1.03
CA PHE A 139 -14.96 -7.45 0.40
C PHE A 139 -14.12 -6.45 -0.41
N ASP A 140 -14.76 -5.65 -1.26
CA ASP A 140 -14.10 -4.71 -2.17
C ASP A 140 -13.23 -3.72 -1.40
N SER A 141 -13.80 -3.14 -0.34
CA SER A 141 -13.12 -2.19 0.55
C SER A 141 -11.93 -2.81 1.26
N TYR A 142 -12.12 -4.00 1.86
CA TYR A 142 -11.06 -4.66 2.61
C TYR A 142 -9.94 -5.18 1.71
N TYR A 143 -10.29 -5.77 0.56
CA TYR A 143 -9.33 -6.25 -0.41
C TYR A 143 -8.49 -5.11 -0.97
N ILE A 144 -9.10 -4.09 -1.59
CA ILE A 144 -8.32 -3.05 -2.27
C ILE A 144 -7.47 -2.24 -1.28
N SER A 145 -7.96 -1.98 -0.07
CA SER A 145 -7.13 -1.33 0.96
C SER A 145 -5.96 -2.20 1.42
N SER A 146 -6.14 -3.52 1.57
CA SER A 146 -5.03 -4.43 1.88
C SER A 146 -4.00 -4.51 0.76
N GLN A 147 -4.43 -4.44 -0.50
CA GLN A 147 -3.53 -4.47 -1.65
C GLN A 147 -2.58 -3.27 -1.69
N VAL A 148 -3.05 -2.06 -1.33
CA VAL A 148 -2.16 -0.89 -1.27
C VAL A 148 -0.99 -1.13 -0.31
N GLY A 149 -1.28 -1.54 0.92
CA GLY A 149 -0.25 -1.80 1.93
C GLY A 149 0.65 -2.98 1.59
N ALA A 150 0.08 -4.05 1.01
CA ALA A 150 0.85 -5.22 0.58
C ALA A 150 1.87 -4.85 -0.52
N HIS A 151 1.47 -4.06 -1.51
CA HIS A 151 2.35 -3.65 -2.60
C HIS A 151 3.43 -2.66 -2.13
N ASP A 152 3.13 -1.75 -1.19
CA ASP A 152 4.16 -0.90 -0.59
C ASP A 152 5.20 -1.70 0.18
N ALA A 153 4.75 -2.67 0.99
CA ALA A 153 5.65 -3.56 1.72
C ALA A 153 6.50 -4.43 0.79
N ALA A 154 5.91 -4.94 -0.30
CA ALA A 154 6.62 -5.73 -1.31
C ALA A 154 7.67 -4.89 -2.02
N LEU A 155 7.36 -3.65 -2.41
CA LEU A 155 8.32 -2.74 -3.04
C LEU A 155 9.51 -2.46 -2.11
N GLY A 156 9.23 -2.18 -0.83
CA GLY A 156 10.29 -1.97 0.16
C GLY A 156 11.22 -3.19 0.31
N LYS A 157 10.65 -4.40 0.36
CA LYS A 157 11.43 -5.65 0.42
C LYS A 157 12.24 -5.90 -0.87
N LEU A 158 11.67 -5.62 -2.04
CA LEU A 158 12.38 -5.75 -3.32
C LEU A 158 13.55 -4.77 -3.39
N MET A 159 13.35 -3.50 -3.03
CA MET A 159 14.42 -2.50 -2.99
C MET A 159 15.51 -2.85 -1.97
N ALA A 160 15.12 -3.35 -0.79
CA ALA A 160 16.06 -3.83 0.22
C ALA A 160 16.88 -5.02 -0.30
N GLY A 161 16.22 -6.00 -0.94
CA GLY A 161 16.88 -7.13 -1.58
C GLY A 161 17.83 -6.70 -2.68
N ARG A 162 17.42 -5.72 -3.51
CA ARG A 162 18.25 -5.16 -4.58
C ARG A 162 19.55 -4.55 -4.09
N GLN A 163 19.53 -3.98 -2.87
CA GLN A 163 20.70 -3.38 -2.23
C GLN A 163 21.55 -4.42 -1.48
N ALA A 164 20.92 -5.43 -0.87
CA ALA A 164 21.59 -6.44 -0.06
C ALA A 164 22.23 -7.57 -0.89
N ILE A 165 21.61 -7.93 -2.02
CA ILE A 165 22.05 -9.02 -2.89
C ILE A 165 22.89 -8.43 -4.03
N THR A 166 24.17 -8.78 -4.03
CA THR A 166 25.14 -8.33 -5.04
C THR A 166 25.81 -9.55 -5.67
N GLY A 167 26.26 -9.44 -6.91
CA GLY A 167 26.99 -10.51 -7.60
C GLY A 167 26.13 -11.50 -8.39
N ASN A 168 24.80 -11.40 -8.35
CA ASN A 168 23.90 -12.19 -9.18
C ASN A 168 23.07 -11.29 -10.11
N ALA A 169 23.58 -11.11 -11.33
CA ALA A 169 22.97 -10.21 -12.32
C ALA A 169 21.54 -10.61 -12.70
N GLN A 170 21.27 -11.91 -12.84
CA GLN A 170 19.94 -12.42 -13.19
C GLN A 170 18.92 -12.14 -12.08
N LEU A 171 19.30 -12.37 -10.82
CA LEU A 171 18.45 -12.05 -9.68
C LEU A 171 18.22 -10.54 -9.54
N THR A 172 19.26 -9.72 -9.69
CA THR A 172 19.08 -8.26 -9.63
C THR A 172 18.18 -7.74 -10.77
N SER A 173 18.29 -8.30 -11.98
CA SER A 173 17.42 -7.93 -13.10
C SER A 173 15.97 -8.35 -12.84
N LEU A 174 15.76 -9.54 -12.28
CA LEU A 174 14.43 -9.99 -11.89
C LEU A 174 13.82 -9.08 -10.82
N ILE A 175 14.60 -8.69 -9.80
CA ILE A 175 14.13 -7.76 -8.75
C ILE A 175 13.74 -6.41 -9.36
N ASP A 176 14.54 -5.88 -10.30
CA ASP A 176 14.26 -4.61 -10.97
C ASP A 176 12.95 -4.69 -11.78
N GLU A 177 12.72 -5.78 -12.51
CA GLU A 177 11.48 -6.02 -13.26
C GLU A 177 10.26 -6.15 -12.33
N LEU A 178 10.35 -6.98 -11.29
CA LEU A 178 9.27 -7.16 -10.32
C LEU A 178 8.91 -5.84 -9.63
N SER A 179 9.90 -5.01 -9.31
CA SER A 179 9.68 -3.70 -8.69
C SER A 179 8.85 -2.78 -9.58
N GLN A 180 9.06 -2.81 -10.90
CA GLN A 180 8.26 -2.04 -11.84
C GLN A 180 6.80 -2.49 -11.84
N HIS A 181 6.55 -3.81 -11.84
CA HIS A 181 5.19 -4.35 -11.78
C HIS A 181 4.49 -3.98 -10.47
N VAL A 182 5.17 -4.12 -9.32
CA VAL A 182 4.61 -3.75 -8.01
C VAL A 182 4.22 -2.27 -7.96
N VAL A 183 5.02 -1.37 -8.56
CA VAL A 183 4.65 0.06 -8.67
C VAL A 183 3.38 0.26 -9.49
N GLN A 184 3.25 -0.44 -10.62
CA GLN A 184 2.06 -0.35 -11.47
C GLN A 184 0.81 -0.89 -10.76
N HIS A 185 0.92 -2.03 -10.09
CA HIS A 185 -0.17 -2.66 -9.33
C HIS A 185 -0.61 -1.79 -8.16
N ARG A 186 0.34 -1.20 -7.42
CA ARG A 186 0.04 -0.23 -6.37
C ARG A 186 -0.74 0.97 -6.90
N GLN A 187 -0.29 1.54 -8.01
CA GLN A 187 -0.98 2.68 -8.63
C GLN A 187 -2.40 2.32 -9.07
N LEU A 188 -2.57 1.11 -9.61
CA LEU A 188 -3.90 0.60 -9.96
C LEU A 188 -4.76 0.40 -8.72
N ALA A 189 -4.22 -0.12 -7.62
CA ALA A 189 -4.94 -0.29 -6.36
C ALA A 189 -5.42 1.07 -5.81
N TYR A 190 -4.58 2.10 -5.82
CA TYR A 190 -5.00 3.47 -5.47
C TYR A 190 -6.10 4.00 -6.41
N SER A 191 -6.00 3.73 -7.71
CA SER A 191 -7.02 4.15 -8.67
C SER A 191 -8.36 3.47 -8.41
N VAL A 192 -8.37 2.17 -8.10
CA VAL A 192 -9.59 1.43 -7.76
C VAL A 192 -10.13 1.93 -6.42
N LEU A 193 -9.28 2.11 -5.41
CA LEU A 193 -9.68 2.63 -4.10
C LEU A 193 -10.38 3.99 -4.20
N GLY A 194 -9.85 4.90 -5.02
CA GLY A 194 -10.45 6.21 -5.26
C GLY A 194 -11.84 6.13 -5.91
N LYS A 195 -12.09 5.12 -6.75
CA LYS A 195 -13.40 4.87 -7.36
C LYS A 195 -14.41 4.25 -6.39
N LEU A 196 -13.95 3.54 -5.35
CA LEU A 196 -14.85 2.97 -4.34
C LEU A 196 -15.51 4.04 -3.46
N GLY A 197 -14.95 5.26 -3.37
CA GLY A 197 -15.61 6.43 -2.77
C GLY A 197 -15.98 6.28 -1.28
N PRO A 198 -16.74 7.22 -0.69
CA PRO A 198 -17.04 7.26 0.75
C PRO A 198 -18.01 6.16 1.23
N SER A 199 -18.31 5.15 0.40
CA SER A 199 -18.99 3.93 0.84
C SER A 199 -18.20 3.17 1.91
N MET A 200 -16.91 3.50 2.08
CA MET A 200 -16.07 3.14 3.22
C MET A 200 -16.48 3.80 4.56
N GLY A 201 -17.67 4.39 4.65
CA GLY A 201 -18.29 4.85 5.88
C GLY A 201 -18.48 3.70 6.86
N VAL A 202 -17.51 3.55 7.75
CA VAL A 202 -17.52 2.70 8.94
C VAL A 202 -18.93 2.54 9.52
N GLY A 203 -19.42 1.30 9.53
CA GLY A 203 -20.55 0.87 10.35
C GLY A 203 -20.19 1.04 11.84
N GLY A 204 -20.36 2.26 12.34
CA GLY A 204 -20.51 2.54 13.76
C GLY A 204 -21.91 2.16 14.19
N ALA A 205 -22.01 1.32 15.21
CA ALA A 205 -23.28 0.87 15.77
C ALA A 205 -24.13 2.04 16.30
N GLY A 206 -25.40 2.06 15.90
CA GLY A 206 -26.51 2.63 16.65
C GLY A 206 -26.80 4.13 16.49
N GLU A 207 -27.86 4.45 15.76
CA GLU A 207 -28.95 5.24 16.36
C GLU A 207 -30.30 4.85 15.72
N SER A 208 -31.19 4.34 16.56
CA SER A 208 -32.61 4.21 16.28
C SER A 208 -33.23 5.60 16.27
N GLY A 209 -33.35 6.21 15.09
CA GLY A 209 -34.08 7.46 14.88
C GLY A 209 -35.48 7.23 14.31
N THR A 210 -36.41 6.72 15.11
CA THR A 210 -37.85 6.92 14.86
C THR A 210 -38.20 8.35 15.28
N THR A 211 -38.50 9.21 14.31
CA THR A 211 -39.53 10.28 14.29
C THR A 211 -39.53 10.80 12.84
N GLY A 212 -40.61 11.09 12.13
CA GLY A 212 -42.02 11.25 12.45
C GLY A 212 -42.59 12.11 11.32
N SER A 213 -43.63 11.60 10.67
CA SER A 213 -44.65 12.27 9.85
C SER A 213 -44.44 13.73 9.42
N GLY A 214 -44.42 13.96 8.10
CA GLY A 214 -44.46 15.29 7.48
C GLY A 214 -45.17 15.25 6.12
N MET A 215 -46.47 14.99 6.16
CA MET A 215 -47.38 15.03 5.02
C MET A 215 -47.46 16.46 4.45
N HIS A 216 -46.99 16.69 3.23
CA HIS A 216 -47.41 17.86 2.44
C HIS A 216 -47.85 17.44 1.04
N LYS A 217 -49.18 17.49 0.90
CA LYS A 217 -50.02 17.38 -0.28
C LYS A 217 -49.61 18.46 -1.30
N GLY A 218 -49.07 18.03 -2.45
CA GLY A 218 -48.85 18.86 -3.63
C GLY A 218 -49.76 18.38 -4.76
N THR A 219 -50.73 19.22 -5.11
CA THR A 219 -51.73 19.06 -6.16
C THR A 219 -51.13 19.02 -7.57
N GLU A 220 -51.86 18.30 -8.42
CA GLU A 220 -51.77 18.12 -9.86
C GLU A 220 -51.32 19.35 -10.67
N HIS A 221 -50.47 19.15 -11.68
CA HIS A 221 -50.76 19.65 -13.02
C HIS A 221 -50.06 18.80 -14.09
N GLY A 222 -50.85 18.00 -14.80
CA GLY A 222 -50.45 17.28 -16.01
C GLY A 222 -50.98 18.00 -17.24
N THR A 223 -50.05 18.42 -18.11
CA THR A 223 -50.23 18.70 -19.55
C THR A 223 -48.85 18.38 -20.15
N GLY A 224 -48.63 17.74 -21.29
CA GLY A 224 -49.45 17.37 -22.43
C GLY A 224 -48.49 17.35 -23.62
N GLY A 225 -48.14 16.14 -24.08
CA GLY A 225 -47.64 15.74 -25.41
C GLY A 225 -46.58 16.57 -26.18
N HIS A 226 -45.52 15.90 -26.64
CA HIS A 226 -45.25 15.81 -28.08
C HIS A 226 -44.28 14.67 -28.45
N MET A 227 -44.68 13.89 -29.45
CA MET A 227 -43.87 12.92 -30.21
C MET A 227 -43.08 13.63 -31.31
N GLY A 228 -41.91 13.09 -31.68
CA GLY A 228 -41.18 13.50 -32.87
C GLY A 228 -39.89 12.71 -33.15
N THR A 229 -40.04 11.56 -33.82
CA THR A 229 -39.19 10.98 -34.88
C THR A 229 -37.65 11.12 -34.88
N GLN A 230 -36.99 9.96 -34.72
CA GLN A 230 -35.90 9.26 -35.46
C GLN A 230 -35.14 9.93 -36.68
N PRO A 231 -34.07 9.31 -37.25
CA PRO A 231 -32.66 9.67 -37.09
C PRO A 231 -31.98 10.16 -38.39
N GLY A 232 -30.77 10.73 -38.29
CA GLY A 232 -29.96 11.16 -39.45
C GLY A 232 -28.51 10.67 -39.38
N SER A 233 -28.12 9.84 -40.35
CA SER A 233 -26.76 9.38 -40.63
C SER A 233 -26.00 10.32 -41.56
N GLY A 234 -24.67 10.26 -41.50
CA GLY A 234 -23.75 10.79 -42.52
C GLY A 234 -22.62 11.60 -41.87
N SER A 235 -21.38 11.61 -42.32
CA SER A 235 -20.70 10.95 -43.43
C SER A 235 -19.18 11.17 -43.22
N MET A 236 -18.38 10.38 -43.91
CA MET A 236 -16.92 10.34 -43.92
C MET A 236 -16.26 11.61 -44.51
N GLY A 237 -15.00 11.85 -44.12
CA GLY A 237 -14.02 12.71 -44.81
C GLY A 237 -12.79 12.93 -43.93
N THR A 238 -11.73 12.12 -44.03
CA THR A 238 -10.50 12.34 -44.84
C THR A 238 -9.97 13.79 -44.83
N GLY A 239 -8.72 13.96 -44.36
CA GLY A 239 -8.00 15.24 -44.48
C GLY A 239 -6.71 15.28 -43.68
N SER A 240 -5.59 15.11 -44.37
CA SER A 240 -4.20 15.15 -43.88
C SER A 240 -3.58 16.54 -44.07
N THR A 241 -2.61 16.87 -43.19
CA THR A 241 -1.48 17.83 -43.32
C THR A 241 -1.69 19.36 -43.37
N GLY A 242 -0.81 20.08 -42.65
CA GLY A 242 -0.44 21.49 -42.87
C GLY A 242 -0.42 22.36 -41.60
N THR A 243 0.66 22.34 -40.80
CA THR A 243 1.66 23.44 -40.61
C THR A 243 1.12 24.87 -40.56
N GLY A 244 1.37 25.56 -39.43
CA GLY A 244 1.16 27.01 -39.29
C GLY A 244 1.61 27.51 -37.92
N SER A 245 2.84 28.01 -37.85
CA SER A 245 3.42 28.70 -36.69
C SER A 245 3.02 30.19 -36.68
N THR A 246 2.77 30.76 -35.50
CA THR A 246 2.95 32.19 -35.22
C THR A 246 3.37 32.41 -33.76
N PRO A 247 4.30 33.35 -33.45
CA PRO A 247 4.81 33.63 -32.12
C PRO A 247 4.24 34.91 -31.49
N SER A 248 4.33 35.04 -30.16
CA SER A 248 4.21 36.31 -29.39
C SER A 248 4.59 36.03 -27.93
N THR A 249 5.86 36.23 -27.53
CA THR A 249 6.42 37.43 -26.83
C THR A 249 5.86 37.70 -25.43
N GLY A 250 6.75 37.78 -24.43
CA GLY A 250 6.49 38.48 -23.17
C GLY A 250 7.23 37.93 -21.95
N SER A 251 8.54 38.16 -21.86
CA SER A 251 9.33 37.95 -20.63
C SER A 251 9.45 39.27 -19.85
N THR A 252 9.32 39.23 -18.52
CA THR A 252 10.20 40.00 -17.62
C THR A 252 10.24 39.39 -16.20
N PRO A 253 11.40 39.44 -15.52
CA PRO A 253 11.63 38.79 -14.22
C PRO A 253 11.55 39.77 -13.03
N SER A 254 11.23 39.23 -11.85
CA SER A 254 11.32 39.95 -10.57
C SER A 254 12.77 39.93 -10.06
N THR A 255 13.40 41.11 -10.00
CA THR A 255 14.72 41.34 -9.43
C THR A 255 14.63 41.63 -7.94
N GLY A 256 15.37 40.86 -7.14
CA GLY A 256 15.67 41.17 -5.75
C GLY A 256 16.55 42.41 -5.63
N THR A 257 16.33 43.19 -4.57
CA THR A 257 17.18 44.32 -4.19
C THR A 257 17.80 44.03 -2.83
N GLN A 258 19.12 43.85 -2.81
CA GLN A 258 19.95 44.00 -1.61
C GLN A 258 20.29 45.48 -1.43
N GLY A 259 20.13 45.98 -0.20
CA GLY A 259 20.56 47.31 0.24
C GLY A 259 21.16 47.21 1.65
N THR A 260 22.35 47.80 1.78
CA THR A 260 23.40 47.72 2.80
C THR A 260 23.12 48.37 4.19
N PRO A 261 24.03 48.22 5.18
CA PRO A 261 23.76 48.30 6.64
C PRO A 261 24.24 49.59 7.34
N GLN A 262 23.80 49.82 8.60
CA GLN A 262 24.47 50.65 9.63
C GLN A 262 23.70 50.64 10.98
N PRO A 263 24.26 51.12 12.13
CA PRO A 263 25.44 50.63 12.85
C PRO A 263 25.15 50.31 14.35
N LYS A 264 26.18 49.81 15.02
CA LYS A 264 26.25 49.59 16.47
C LYS A 264 26.04 50.88 17.30
N LYS A 265 25.30 50.75 18.39
CA LYS A 265 25.62 51.31 19.71
C LYS A 265 25.32 50.27 20.77
#